data_AF-A0A257MTT5-F1
#
_entry.id   AF-A0A257MTT5-F1
#
_cell.length_a   1.000
_cell.length_b   1.000
_cell.length_c   1.000
_cell.angle_alpha   90.00
_cell.angle_beta   90.00
_cell.angle_gamma   90.00
#
_symmetry.space_group_name_H-M   'P 1'
#
loop_
_entity.id
_entity.type
_entity.pdbx_description
1 polymer ?
#
loop_
_entity_poly.entity_id
_entity_poly.type
_entity_poly.pdbx_seq_one_letter_code
_entity_poly.pdbx_strand_id
1 'polypeptide(L)'
;GNQEFGNPLRLRRALDTGVRVVLAHCASNGNDVDLDQGANAPRVRSYDLFARLMDEDAYKSLLTADIAGITLRNHDWVIKPLLARPDWHSRFLNGSDYPLTGIVPLFNLSGLVAENLLAADYQPLLEELQLHNPLLFDFALKRLLRFGEQAFPVSVFETRRFFS
;
A
#
# COMPACT_ATOMS: atom_id res chain seq x y z
N GLY A 1 -19.80 2.01 -3.50
CA GLY A 1 -19.31 3.12 -4.34
C GLY A 1 -19.23 2.67 -5.79
N ASN A 2 -19.22 3.59 -6.75
CA ASN A 2 -18.94 3.24 -8.15
C ASN A 2 -17.43 3.12 -8.36
N GLN A 3 -16.96 1.92 -8.73
CA GLN A 3 -15.55 1.63 -8.95
C GLN A 3 -14.92 2.51 -10.04
N GLU A 4 -15.70 3.00 -11.01
CA GLU A 4 -15.19 3.80 -12.14
C GLU A 4 -14.57 5.14 -11.73
N PHE A 5 -14.91 5.64 -10.54
CA PHE A 5 -14.30 6.84 -9.97
C PHE A 5 -12.96 6.57 -9.27
N GLY A 6 -12.62 5.29 -9.03
CA GLY A 6 -11.40 4.87 -8.35
C GLY A 6 -10.18 4.71 -9.25
N ASN A 7 -10.31 4.90 -10.57
CA ASN A 7 -9.20 4.72 -11.52
C ASN A 7 -8.04 5.70 -11.21
N PRO A 8 -6.83 5.21 -10.87
CA PRO A 8 -5.69 6.06 -10.53
C PRO A 8 -5.38 7.13 -11.58
N LEU A 9 -5.47 6.83 -12.88
CA LEU A 9 -5.13 7.77 -13.95
C LEU A 9 -6.00 9.05 -13.93
N ARG A 10 -7.20 8.98 -13.33
CA ARG A 10 -8.05 10.17 -13.16
C ARG A 10 -7.44 11.22 -12.21
N LEU A 11 -6.47 10.83 -11.38
CA LEU A 11 -5.77 11.74 -10.48
C LEU A 11 -4.87 12.73 -11.21
N ARG A 12 -4.44 12.45 -12.45
CA ARG A 12 -3.58 13.38 -13.21
C ARG A 12 -4.17 14.78 -13.27
N ARG A 13 -5.48 14.91 -13.52
CA ARG A 13 -6.12 16.24 -13.55
C ARG A 13 -5.92 17.03 -12.25
N ALA A 14 -5.94 16.38 -11.09
CA ALA A 14 -5.71 17.04 -9.82
C ALA A 14 -4.21 17.35 -9.62
N LEU A 15 -3.35 16.37 -9.93
CA LEU A 15 -1.89 16.50 -9.85
C LEU A 15 -1.36 17.62 -10.76
N ASP A 16 -1.85 17.71 -12.00
CA ASP A 16 -1.51 18.76 -12.98
C ASP A 16 -1.86 20.16 -12.47
N THR A 17 -2.86 20.26 -11.59
CA THR A 17 -3.24 21.53 -10.94
C THR A 17 -2.52 21.80 -9.61
N GLY A 18 -1.55 20.96 -9.24
CA GLY A 18 -0.76 21.11 -8.03
C GLY A 18 -1.40 20.55 -6.76
N VAL A 19 -2.46 19.73 -6.88
CA VAL A 19 -3.09 19.10 -5.70
C VAL A 19 -2.16 18.04 -5.13
N ARG A 20 -1.90 18.11 -3.83
CA ARG A 20 -1.24 17.03 -3.08
C ARG A 20 -2.24 15.90 -2.84
N VAL A 21 -1.88 14.69 -3.27
CA VAL A 21 -2.73 13.50 -3.22
C VAL A 21 -2.08 12.44 -2.32
N VAL A 22 -2.89 11.85 -1.44
CA VAL A 22 -2.59 10.58 -0.78
C VAL A 22 -3.49 9.51 -1.40
N LEU A 23 -2.90 8.59 -2.16
CA LEU A 23 -3.64 7.50 -2.78
C LEU A 23 -3.78 6.33 -1.79
N ALA A 24 -5.01 5.85 -1.63
CA ALA A 24 -5.32 4.81 -0.67
C ALA A 24 -4.76 3.43 -1.06
N HIS A 25 -4.15 2.74 -0.10
CA HIS A 25 -3.78 1.33 -0.20
C HIS A 25 -2.85 0.99 -1.38
N CYS A 26 -2.07 1.95 -1.88
CA CYS A 26 -1.24 1.80 -3.09
C CYS A 26 -2.02 1.23 -4.30
N ALA A 27 -3.33 1.49 -4.40
CA ALA A 27 -4.21 0.92 -5.43
C ALA A 27 -4.12 -0.63 -5.51
N SER A 28 -3.92 -1.30 -4.37
CA SER A 28 -3.70 -2.76 -4.29
C SER A 28 -4.93 -3.62 -4.63
N ASN A 29 -6.07 -2.99 -4.90
CA ASN A 29 -7.32 -3.68 -5.20
C ASN A 29 -8.04 -3.05 -6.39
N GLY A 30 -8.68 -3.90 -7.18
CA GLY A 30 -9.43 -3.52 -8.36
C GLY A 30 -8.66 -3.69 -9.66
N ASN A 31 -9.42 -3.60 -10.74
CA ASN A 31 -8.91 -3.48 -12.10
C ASN A 31 -9.60 -2.28 -12.72
N ASP A 32 -8.91 -1.50 -13.53
CA ASP A 32 -9.42 -0.27 -14.12
C ASP A 32 -9.02 -0.15 -15.60
N VAL A 33 -9.80 0.59 -16.37
CA VAL A 33 -9.50 0.86 -17.78
C VAL A 33 -8.20 1.64 -17.89
N ASP A 34 -7.29 1.20 -18.76
CA ASP A 34 -6.09 1.97 -19.08
C ASP A 34 -6.45 3.17 -19.97
N LEU A 35 -6.76 4.31 -19.34
CA LEU A 35 -7.16 5.53 -20.04
C LEU A 35 -6.06 6.08 -20.97
N ASP A 36 -4.80 5.70 -20.76
CA ASP A 36 -3.70 6.08 -21.67
C ASP A 36 -3.79 5.34 -23.01
N GLN A 37 -4.48 4.20 -23.03
CA GLN A 37 -4.75 3.40 -24.24
C GLN A 37 -6.16 3.66 -24.81
N GLY A 38 -6.88 4.64 -24.25
CA GLY A 38 -8.22 5.04 -24.67
C GLY A 38 -9.35 4.49 -23.79
N ALA A 39 -10.53 5.10 -23.90
CA ALA A 39 -11.67 4.84 -23.01
C ALA A 39 -12.25 3.41 -23.07
N ASN A 40 -11.93 2.66 -24.13
CA ASN A 40 -12.38 1.28 -24.34
C ASN A 40 -11.26 0.24 -24.19
N ALA A 41 -10.10 0.64 -23.63
CA ALA A 41 -8.99 -0.26 -23.42
C ALA A 41 -9.35 -1.39 -22.43
N PRO A 42 -8.64 -2.53 -22.50
CA PRO A 42 -8.77 -3.58 -21.49
C PRO A 42 -8.54 -3.05 -20.08
N ARG A 43 -9.19 -3.68 -19.10
CA ARG A 43 -8.92 -3.39 -17.69
C ARG A 43 -7.61 -4.06 -17.27
N VAL A 44 -6.77 -3.32 -16.58
CA VAL A 44 -5.53 -3.80 -15.94
C VAL A 44 -5.64 -3.59 -14.44
N ARG A 45 -4.71 -4.13 -13.64
CA ARG A 45 -4.76 -3.92 -12.18
C ARG A 45 -4.59 -2.44 -11.88
N SER A 46 -5.38 -1.93 -10.93
CA SER A 46 -5.27 -0.53 -10.51
C SER A 46 -3.85 -0.20 -10.02
N TYR A 47 -3.17 -1.16 -9.40
CA TYR A 47 -1.75 -1.09 -9.05
C TYR A 47 -0.84 -0.75 -10.23
N ASP A 48 -1.06 -1.33 -11.42
CA ASP A 48 -0.22 -1.08 -12.59
C ASP A 48 -0.42 0.36 -13.11
N LEU A 49 -1.64 0.91 -12.95
CA LEU A 49 -1.93 2.32 -13.24
C LEU A 49 -1.27 3.25 -12.21
N PHE A 50 -1.36 2.90 -10.92
CA PHE A 50 -0.71 3.61 -9.82
C PHE A 50 0.81 3.64 -9.97
N ALA A 51 1.43 2.49 -10.30
CA ALA A 51 2.85 2.37 -10.51
C ALA A 51 3.36 3.36 -11.57
N ARG A 52 2.63 3.51 -12.68
CA ARG A 52 2.96 4.51 -13.71
C ARG A 52 2.93 5.93 -13.17
N LEU A 53 1.90 6.32 -12.42
CA LEU A 53 1.84 7.65 -11.81
C LEU A 53 2.96 7.88 -10.80
N MET A 54 3.33 6.84 -10.05
CA MET A 54 4.46 6.88 -9.14
C MET A 54 5.80 7.05 -9.88
N ASP A 55 5.91 6.57 -11.11
CA ASP A 55 7.10 6.72 -11.94
C ASP A 55 7.17 8.07 -12.69
N GLU A 56 6.11 8.87 -12.66
CA GLU A 56 6.11 10.22 -13.24
C GLU A 56 6.81 11.23 -12.31
N ASP A 57 8.01 11.67 -12.70
CA ASP A 57 8.80 12.67 -11.96
C ASP A 57 8.03 13.97 -11.70
N ALA A 58 7.13 14.36 -12.61
CA ALA A 58 6.28 15.55 -12.47
C ALA A 58 5.39 15.49 -11.21
N TYR A 59 5.05 14.31 -10.72
CA TYR A 59 4.20 14.13 -9.54
C TYR A 59 4.98 13.76 -8.29
N LYS A 60 6.31 13.72 -8.33
CA LYS A 60 7.14 13.24 -7.21
C LYS A 60 6.90 13.98 -5.89
N SER A 61 6.59 15.27 -5.96
CA SER A 61 6.25 16.10 -4.78
C SER A 61 4.76 16.20 -4.48
N LEU A 62 3.90 15.64 -5.33
CA LEU A 62 2.44 15.78 -5.25
C LEU A 62 1.74 14.47 -4.92
N LEU A 63 2.21 13.35 -5.45
CA LEU A 63 1.63 12.03 -5.25
C LEU A 63 2.36 11.27 -4.14
N THR A 64 1.59 10.92 -3.11
CA THR A 64 1.97 9.97 -2.06
C THR A 64 0.95 8.85 -2.01
N ALA A 65 1.27 7.74 -1.34
CA ALA A 65 0.31 6.66 -1.11
C ALA A 65 0.40 6.17 0.33
N ASP A 66 -0.71 5.77 0.92
CA ASP A 66 -0.67 5.06 2.19
C ASP A 66 -0.45 3.55 1.96
N ILE A 67 0.19 2.91 2.95
CA ILE A 67 0.37 1.46 3.01
C ILE A 67 -0.71 0.78 3.86
N ALA A 68 -1.91 1.38 3.94
CA ALA A 68 -3.02 0.80 4.69
C ALA A 68 -3.61 -0.38 3.94
N GLY A 69 -4.04 -1.42 4.66
CA GLY A 69 -4.70 -2.58 4.06
C GLY A 69 -3.82 -3.46 3.17
N ILE A 70 -2.54 -3.13 2.93
CA ILE A 70 -1.67 -3.93 2.04
C ILE A 70 -1.35 -5.32 2.60
N THR A 71 -1.58 -5.54 3.90
CA THR A 71 -1.35 -6.83 4.59
C THR A 71 -2.60 -7.69 4.68
N LEU A 72 -3.73 -7.22 4.14
CA LEU A 72 -4.95 -8.03 4.03
C LEU A 72 -4.74 -9.13 2.96
N ARG A 73 -5.30 -10.32 3.18
CA ARG A 73 -5.15 -11.52 2.33
C ARG A 73 -5.46 -11.30 0.86
N ASN A 74 -6.35 -10.37 0.53
CA ASN A 74 -6.72 -10.06 -0.85
C ASN A 74 -5.80 -9.00 -1.49
N HIS A 75 -4.90 -8.39 -0.70
CA HIS A 75 -3.99 -7.32 -1.11
C HIS A 75 -2.50 -7.70 -0.94
N ASP A 76 -2.16 -8.67 -0.08
CA ASP A 76 -0.79 -9.00 0.34
C ASP A 76 0.21 -9.29 -0.79
N TRP A 77 -0.28 -9.69 -1.97
CA TRP A 77 0.51 -9.78 -3.21
C TRP A 77 1.26 -8.48 -3.57
N VAL A 78 0.79 -7.28 -3.14
CA VAL A 78 1.50 -6.01 -3.40
C VAL A 78 2.72 -5.77 -2.50
N ILE A 79 2.88 -6.53 -1.41
CA ILE A 79 3.96 -6.28 -0.44
C ILE A 79 5.34 -6.38 -1.12
N LYS A 80 5.59 -7.45 -1.87
CA LYS A 80 6.84 -7.67 -2.61
C LYS A 80 7.17 -6.52 -3.57
N PRO A 81 6.29 -6.16 -4.53
CA PRO A 81 6.61 -5.11 -5.48
C PRO A 81 6.72 -3.72 -4.83
N LEU A 82 6.02 -3.44 -3.72
CA LEU A 82 6.20 -2.19 -2.97
C LEU A 82 7.55 -2.14 -2.24
N LEU A 83 7.97 -3.23 -1.59
CA LEU A 83 9.28 -3.31 -0.94
C LEU A 83 10.44 -3.25 -1.96
N ALA A 84 10.24 -3.78 -3.17
CA ALA A 84 11.21 -3.74 -4.26
C ALA A 84 11.42 -2.35 -4.90
N ARG A 85 10.69 -1.32 -4.46
CA ARG A 85 10.76 0.06 -4.97
C ARG A 85 11.25 1.05 -3.90
N PRO A 86 12.52 0.96 -3.45
CA PRO A 86 13.06 1.88 -2.44
C PRO A 86 12.99 3.35 -2.87
N ASP A 87 13.02 3.61 -4.18
CA ASP A 87 12.85 4.94 -4.77
C ASP A 87 11.45 5.55 -4.49
N TRP A 88 10.44 4.72 -4.21
CA TRP A 88 9.10 5.16 -3.83
C TRP A 88 8.92 5.39 -2.33
N HIS A 89 9.76 4.80 -1.48
CA HIS A 89 9.49 4.71 -0.02
C HIS A 89 9.37 6.06 0.67
N SER A 90 10.04 7.10 0.17
CA SER A 90 9.91 8.47 0.70
C SER A 90 8.50 9.07 0.52
N ARG A 91 7.67 8.47 -0.34
CA ARG A 91 6.30 8.90 -0.65
C ARG A 91 5.24 7.98 -0.05
N PHE A 92 5.65 6.99 0.74
CA PHE A 92 4.72 6.13 1.46
C PHE A 92 4.39 6.67 2.84
N LEU A 93 3.13 6.51 3.24
CA LEU A 93 2.61 6.92 4.54
C LEU A 93 1.98 5.73 5.26
N ASN A 94 2.28 5.55 6.53
CA ASN A 94 1.59 4.55 7.34
C ASN A 94 0.13 4.93 7.57
N GLY A 95 -0.79 4.03 7.21
CA GLY A 95 -2.20 4.04 7.60
C GLY A 95 -2.65 2.61 7.92
N SER A 96 -3.74 2.43 8.66
CA SER A 96 -4.18 1.09 9.12
C SER A 96 -5.34 0.50 8.34
N ASP A 97 -6.23 1.33 7.78
CA ASP A 97 -7.51 0.88 7.22
C ASP A 97 -8.43 0.25 8.29
N TYR A 98 -8.39 0.82 9.50
CA TYR A 98 -9.31 0.45 10.58
C TYR A 98 -10.78 0.66 10.15
N PRO A 99 -11.68 -0.30 10.40
CA PRO A 99 -11.58 -1.40 11.37
C PRO A 99 -11.07 -2.75 10.83
N LEU A 100 -10.62 -2.84 9.57
CA LEU A 100 -10.27 -4.14 8.96
C LEU A 100 -9.13 -4.85 9.70
N THR A 101 -8.22 -4.12 10.32
CA THR A 101 -7.13 -4.68 11.13
C THR A 101 -7.61 -5.49 12.34
N GLY A 102 -8.83 -5.23 12.83
CA GLY A 102 -9.48 -5.99 13.90
C GLY A 102 -10.13 -7.30 13.45
N ILE A 103 -10.18 -7.56 12.14
CA ILE A 103 -10.83 -8.75 11.59
C ILE A 103 -9.74 -9.81 11.31
N VAL A 104 -9.42 -10.60 12.33
CA VAL A 104 -8.39 -11.66 12.32
C VAL A 104 -8.31 -12.49 11.03
N PRO A 105 -9.42 -13.05 10.48
CA PRO A 105 -9.34 -13.91 9.30
C PRO A 105 -8.87 -13.20 8.03
N LEU A 106 -8.80 -11.85 8.01
CA LEU A 106 -8.31 -11.10 6.86
C LEU A 106 -6.78 -11.12 6.72
N PHE A 107 -6.04 -11.73 7.63
CA PHE A 107 -4.56 -11.76 7.61
C PHE A 107 -4.04 -13.19 7.48
N ASN A 108 -2.94 -13.37 6.75
CA ASN A 108 -2.30 -14.68 6.53
C ASN A 108 -0.81 -14.65 6.92
N LEU A 109 -0.52 -14.60 8.24
CA LEU A 109 0.86 -14.55 8.73
C LEU A 109 1.68 -15.76 8.27
N SER A 110 1.11 -16.96 8.32
CA SER A 110 1.78 -18.17 7.81
C SER A 110 2.13 -18.07 6.32
N GLY A 111 1.29 -17.43 5.51
CA GLY A 111 1.59 -17.14 4.10
C GLY A 111 2.76 -16.19 3.96
N LEU A 112 2.79 -15.10 4.73
CA LEU A 112 3.92 -14.16 4.74
C LEU A 112 5.23 -14.81 5.18
N VAL A 113 5.19 -15.73 6.15
CA VAL A 113 6.35 -16.53 6.55
C VAL A 113 6.79 -17.47 5.42
N ALA A 114 5.86 -18.21 4.82
CA ALA A 114 6.15 -19.12 3.70
C ALA A 114 6.75 -18.39 2.48
N GLU A 115 6.36 -17.13 2.27
CA GLU A 115 6.89 -16.27 1.22
C GLU A 115 8.21 -15.56 1.57
N ASN A 116 8.78 -15.82 2.75
CA ASN A 116 9.96 -15.14 3.31
C ASN A 116 9.79 -13.62 3.43
N LEU A 117 8.54 -13.16 3.62
CA LEU A 117 8.21 -11.76 3.87
C LEU A 117 8.18 -11.40 5.35
N LEU A 118 8.06 -12.40 6.21
CA LEU A 118 8.04 -12.28 7.67
C LEU A 118 8.91 -13.39 8.27
N ALA A 119 9.78 -13.05 9.23
CA ALA A 119 10.54 -14.08 9.94
C ALA A 119 9.61 -14.89 10.86
N ALA A 120 9.76 -16.22 10.86
CA ALA A 120 8.89 -17.14 11.60
C ALA A 120 8.82 -16.82 13.10
N ASP A 121 9.93 -16.36 13.70
CA ASP A 121 10.01 -16.02 15.12
C ASP A 121 9.06 -14.89 15.55
N TYR A 122 8.62 -14.04 14.60
CA TYR A 122 7.67 -12.97 14.89
C TYR A 122 6.20 -13.41 14.85
N GLN A 123 5.89 -14.57 14.26
CA GLN A 123 4.50 -14.99 14.08
C GLN A 123 3.74 -15.12 15.41
N PRO A 124 4.24 -15.83 16.45
CA PRO A 124 3.51 -15.97 17.72
C PRO A 124 3.22 -14.62 18.39
N LEU A 125 4.19 -13.70 18.37
CA LEU A 125 4.03 -12.34 18.90
C LEU A 125 2.94 -11.56 18.15
N LEU A 126 2.92 -11.64 16.83
CA LEU A 126 1.95 -10.92 16.01
C LEU A 126 0.53 -11.48 16.17
N GLU A 127 0.39 -12.80 16.32
CA GLU A 127 -0.90 -13.43 16.63
C GLU A 127 -1.45 -12.96 17.97
N GLU A 128 -0.61 -12.89 19.01
CA GLU A 128 -1.00 -12.34 20.31
C GLU A 128 -1.38 -10.85 20.21
N LEU A 129 -0.54 -10.03 19.55
CA LEU A 129 -0.82 -8.61 19.36
C LEU A 129 -2.16 -8.36 18.66
N GLN A 130 -2.52 -9.16 17.65
CA GLN A 130 -3.74 -8.96 16.89
C GLN A 130 -5.00 -9.10 17.76
N LEU A 131 -4.97 -10.02 18.74
CA LEU A 131 -6.09 -10.27 19.65
C LEU A 131 -6.28 -9.15 20.68
N HIS A 132 -5.21 -8.42 21.02
CA HIS A 132 -5.22 -7.41 22.07
C HIS A 132 -5.25 -5.97 21.55
N ASN A 133 -4.53 -5.68 20.47
CA ASN A 133 -4.40 -4.35 19.92
C ASN A 133 -4.22 -4.41 18.39
N PRO A 134 -5.32 -4.38 17.61
CA PRO A 134 -5.26 -4.54 16.16
C PRO A 134 -4.50 -3.42 15.43
N LEU A 135 -4.44 -2.21 16.01
CA LEU A 135 -3.64 -1.11 15.44
C LEU A 135 -2.14 -1.34 15.66
N LEU A 136 -1.76 -1.79 16.84
CA LEU A 136 -0.36 -2.13 17.13
C LEU A 136 0.09 -3.35 16.34
N PHE A 137 -0.76 -4.35 16.17
CA PHE A 137 -0.51 -5.50 15.30
C PHE A 137 -0.21 -5.06 13.87
N ASP A 138 -1.09 -4.27 13.25
CA ASP A 138 -0.93 -3.80 11.88
C ASP A 138 0.37 -2.97 11.73
N PHE A 139 0.64 -2.07 12.66
CA PHE A 139 1.89 -1.31 12.71
C PHE A 139 3.13 -2.21 12.82
N ALA A 140 3.13 -3.16 13.76
CA ALA A 140 4.24 -4.07 14.00
C ALA A 140 4.48 -4.99 12.79
N LEU A 141 3.42 -5.57 12.22
CA LEU A 141 3.49 -6.41 11.03
C LEU A 141 4.20 -5.65 9.90
N LYS A 142 3.73 -4.46 9.54
CA LYS A 142 4.33 -3.65 8.46
C LYS A 142 5.80 -3.28 8.73
N ARG A 143 6.17 -3.02 9.99
CA ARG A 143 7.57 -2.74 10.39
C ARG A 143 8.48 -3.96 10.21
N LEU A 144 7.94 -5.15 10.41
CA LEU A 144 8.66 -6.43 10.39
C LEU A 144 8.73 -7.05 8.99
N LEU A 145 7.92 -6.59 8.03
CA LEU A 145 7.99 -7.05 6.64
C LEU A 145 9.38 -6.82 6.02
N ARG A 146 9.88 -7.82 5.31
CA ARG A 146 11.14 -7.76 4.56
C ARG A 146 11.01 -8.42 3.19
N PHE A 147 11.79 -7.98 2.22
CA PHE A 147 11.97 -8.69 0.95
C PHE A 147 13.46 -8.66 0.58
N GLY A 148 14.17 -9.76 0.85
CA GLY A 148 15.63 -9.74 0.89
C GLY A 148 16.13 -8.74 1.94
N GLU A 149 16.97 -7.80 1.52
CA GLU A 149 17.46 -6.71 2.39
C GLU A 149 16.50 -5.52 2.49
N GLN A 150 15.43 -5.49 1.67
CA GLN A 150 14.51 -4.37 1.61
C GLN A 150 13.47 -4.41 2.72
N ALA A 151 13.16 -3.22 3.23
CA ALA A 151 12.28 -2.96 4.35
C ALA A 151 11.59 -1.62 4.13
N PHE A 152 10.39 -1.41 4.70
CA PHE A 152 9.89 -0.04 4.81
C PHE A 152 10.77 0.76 5.80
N PRO A 153 11.35 1.90 5.39
CA PRO A 153 12.15 2.73 6.28
C PRO A 153 11.28 3.35 7.37
N VAL A 154 11.91 3.76 8.47
CA VAL A 154 11.22 4.41 9.60
C VAL A 154 10.41 5.63 9.15
N SER A 155 10.87 6.35 8.12
CA SER A 155 10.20 7.53 7.58
C SER A 155 8.77 7.27 7.09
N VAL A 156 8.47 6.05 6.62
CA VAL A 156 7.09 5.67 6.22
C VAL A 156 6.12 5.76 7.40
N PHE A 157 6.63 5.51 8.62
CA PHE A 157 5.85 5.50 9.86
C PHE A 157 5.85 6.86 10.58
N GLU A 158 6.66 7.83 10.13
CA GLU A 158 6.76 9.19 10.69
C GLU A 158 5.85 10.20 9.97
N THR A 159 4.56 9.87 9.82
CA THR A 159 3.63 10.61 8.94
C THR A 159 3.35 12.05 9.36
N ARG A 160 3.65 12.44 10.61
CA ARG A 160 3.44 13.80 11.12
C ARG A 160 4.02 14.89 10.22
N ARG A 161 5.22 14.66 9.64
CA ARG A 161 5.90 15.64 8.77
C ARG A 161 5.13 15.95 7.49
N PHE A 162 4.26 15.05 7.04
CA PHE A 162 3.43 15.28 5.85
C PHE A 162 2.23 16.19 6.13
N PHE A 163 1.68 16.12 7.35
CA PHE A 163 0.45 16.80 7.77
C PHE A 163 0.68 18.05 8.63
N SER A 164 1.93 18.36 8.95
CA SER A 164 2.34 19.58 9.66
C SER A 164 2.54 20.78 8.75
#